data_AF-A0AAD1WUR2-F1
#
_entry.id   AF-A0AAD1WUR2-F1
#
_cell.length_a   1.000
_cell.length_b   1.000
_cell.length_c   1.000
_cell.angle_alpha   90.00
_cell.angle_beta   90.00
_cell.angle_gamma   90.00
#
_symmetry.space_group_name_H-M   'P 1'
#
loop_
_entity.id
_entity.type
_entity.pdbx_description
1 polymer ?
#
loop_
_entity_poly.entity_id
_entity_poly.type
_entity_poly.pdbx_seq_one_letter_code
_entity_poly.pdbx_strand_id
1 'polypeptide(L)'
;LGNIGQVTTRVKEILLRSIRSDVPAVRIEACHCIATLRLCDTDVQSALQDQLVLESNEFVKREVNQTLTAFNIKNEGNQQMRSLIQQEMSRLCQEEVLIPKVLKLDESLEEGPQKTGLLIDKTQMDPKGFIE
;
A
#
# COMPACT_ATOMS: atom_id res chain seq x y z
N LEU A 1 15.76 4.13 25.04
CA LEU A 1 15.11 2.79 25.16
C LEU A 1 16.14 1.65 25.20
N GLY A 2 17.27 1.75 24.49
CA GLY A 2 18.36 0.75 24.53
C GLY A 2 18.93 0.39 25.92
N ASN A 3 18.82 1.27 26.92
CA ASN A 3 19.38 1.03 28.26
C ASN A 3 18.45 0.28 29.25
N ILE A 4 17.20 -0.03 28.88
CA ILE A 4 16.23 -0.69 29.79
C ILE A 4 16.26 -2.21 29.65
N GLY A 5 16.87 -2.74 28.57
CA GLY A 5 17.15 -4.17 28.38
C GLY A 5 15.92 -5.08 28.15
N GLN A 6 14.71 -4.65 28.49
CA GLN A 6 13.48 -5.40 28.23
C GLN A 6 12.73 -4.84 27.01
N VAL A 7 12.66 -5.65 25.96
CA VAL A 7 11.74 -5.43 24.84
C VAL A 7 10.36 -5.88 25.27
N THR A 8 9.43 -4.94 25.44
CA THR A 8 8.00 -5.25 25.57
C THR A 8 7.34 -5.29 24.20
N THR A 9 6.20 -5.97 24.09
CA THR A 9 5.38 -5.95 22.86
C THR A 9 5.08 -4.53 22.40
N ARG A 10 4.81 -3.62 23.35
CA ARG A 10 4.55 -2.21 23.05
C ARG A 10 5.74 -1.50 22.42
N VAL A 11 6.95 -1.77 22.90
CA VAL A 11 8.18 -1.20 22.31
C VAL A 11 8.38 -1.72 20.90
N LYS A 12 8.18 -3.03 20.66
CA LYS A 12 8.23 -3.62 19.31
C LYS A 12 7.23 -2.95 18.37
N GLU A 13 5.97 -2.80 18.78
CA GLU A 13 4.94 -2.14 17.96
C GLU A 13 5.32 -0.71 17.56
N ILE A 14 5.86 0.06 18.51
CA ILE A 14 6.29 1.43 18.25
C ILE A 14 7.43 1.44 17.25
N LEU A 15 8.45 0.60 17.43
CA LEU A 15 9.60 0.53 16.53
C LEU A 15 9.19 0.10 15.11
N LEU A 16 8.30 -0.90 14.97
CA LEU A 16 7.77 -1.32 13.68
C LEU A 16 7.01 -0.20 12.94
N ARG A 17 6.25 0.61 13.67
CA ARG A 17 5.60 1.80 13.10
C ARG A 17 6.61 2.88 12.74
N SER A 18 7.60 3.11 13.59
CA SER A 18 8.63 4.14 13.40
C SER A 18 9.54 3.85 12.19
N ILE A 19 9.78 2.58 11.85
CA ILE A 19 10.47 2.21 10.60
C ILE A 19 9.77 2.82 9.36
N ARG A 20 8.44 2.96 9.40
CA ARG A 20 7.62 3.50 8.31
C ARG A 20 7.24 4.97 8.49
N SER A 21 7.91 5.68 9.41
CA SER A 21 7.65 7.11 9.64
C SER A 21 8.01 7.94 8.41
N ASP A 22 7.28 9.01 8.15
CA ASP A 22 7.60 9.97 7.09
C ASP A 22 8.92 10.72 7.34
N VAL A 23 9.36 10.79 8.60
CA VAL A 23 10.57 11.52 9.01
C VAL A 23 11.81 10.61 8.94
N PRO A 24 12.80 10.90 8.07
CA PRO A 24 13.99 10.05 7.91
C PRO A 24 14.77 9.82 9.21
N ALA A 25 14.92 10.86 10.04
CA ALA A 25 15.61 10.76 11.31
C ALA A 25 14.95 9.76 12.28
N VAL A 26 13.61 9.68 12.27
CA VAL A 26 12.86 8.72 13.09
C VAL A 26 13.09 7.29 12.60
N ARG A 27 13.17 7.08 11.28
CA ARG A 27 13.48 5.77 10.70
C ARG A 27 14.89 5.29 11.06
N ILE A 28 15.88 6.19 11.00
CA ILE A 28 17.26 5.91 11.40
C ILE A 28 17.30 5.49 12.88
N GLU A 29 16.71 6.29 13.77
CA GLU A 29 16.70 6.00 15.21
C GLU A 29 15.96 4.69 15.52
N ALA A 30 14.89 4.38 14.78
CA ALA A 30 14.17 3.12 14.92
C ALA A 30 15.05 1.92 14.53
N CYS A 31 15.77 2.00 13.41
CA CYS A 31 16.71 0.96 12.97
C CYS A 31 17.85 0.78 13.97
N HIS A 32 18.40 1.88 14.47
CA HIS A 32 19.42 1.87 15.52
C HIS A 32 18.91 1.17 16.78
N CYS A 33 17.74 1.57 17.30
CA CYS A 33 17.12 0.94 18.46
C CYS A 33 16.88 -0.56 18.27
N ILE A 34 16.43 -0.99 17.09
CA ILE A 34 16.23 -2.40 16.75
C ILE A 34 17.55 -3.18 16.82
N ALA A 35 18.62 -2.64 16.25
CA ALA A 35 19.94 -3.24 16.29
C ALA A 35 20.46 -3.36 17.73
N THR A 36 20.38 -2.28 18.52
CA THR A 36 20.83 -2.24 19.92
C THR A 36 20.05 -3.22 20.80
N LEU A 37 18.74 -3.31 20.61
CA LEU A 37 17.86 -4.21 21.36
C LEU A 37 17.91 -5.66 20.87
N ARG A 38 18.66 -5.93 19.78
CA ARG A 38 18.75 -7.24 19.11
C ARG A 38 17.38 -7.83 18.76
N LEU A 39 16.46 -6.97 18.36
CA LEU A 39 15.10 -7.36 18.03
C LEU A 39 15.06 -7.94 16.61
N CYS A 40 15.06 -9.27 16.48
CA CYS A 40 15.26 -9.97 15.20
C CYS A 40 14.21 -11.06 14.91
N ASP A 41 12.96 -10.85 15.32
CA ASP A 41 11.87 -11.75 14.94
C ASP A 41 11.39 -11.51 13.49
N THR A 42 10.63 -12.47 12.96
CA THR A 42 10.17 -12.48 11.55
C THR A 42 9.48 -11.19 11.12
N ASP A 43 8.69 -10.55 11.99
CA ASP A 43 7.96 -9.32 11.65
C ASP A 43 8.94 -8.17 11.42
N VAL A 44 9.96 -8.08 12.28
CA VAL A 44 11.00 -7.05 12.21
C VAL A 44 11.89 -7.26 11.00
N GLN A 45 12.23 -8.52 10.69
CA GLN A 45 12.99 -8.84 9.48
C GLN A 45 12.22 -8.44 8.21
N SER A 46 10.93 -8.78 8.13
CA SER A 46 10.07 -8.38 7.00
C SER A 46 9.99 -6.87 6.89
N ALA A 47 9.76 -6.17 8.00
CA ALA A 47 9.66 -4.71 8.00
C ALA A 47 10.95 -4.02 7.54
N LEU A 48 12.12 -4.52 7.96
CA LEU A 48 13.42 -4.00 7.51
C LEU A 48 13.67 -4.28 6.03
N GLN A 49 13.33 -5.46 5.53
CA GLN A 49 13.48 -5.80 4.10
C GLN A 49 12.53 -5.00 3.21
N ASP A 50 11.29 -4.76 3.66
CA ASP A 50 10.34 -3.89 2.96
C ASP A 50 10.84 -2.45 2.95
N GLN A 51 11.31 -1.95 4.11
CA GLN A 51 11.85 -0.61 4.21
C GLN A 51 13.05 -0.43 3.27
N LEU A 52 13.98 -1.38 3.24
CA LEU A 52 15.17 -1.28 2.38
C LEU A 52 14.81 -1.09 0.90
N VAL A 53 13.75 -1.74 0.43
CA VAL A 53 13.31 -1.68 -0.97
C VAL A 53 12.59 -0.38 -1.28
N LEU A 54 11.76 0.11 -0.37
CA LEU A 54 10.95 1.31 -0.60
C LEU A 54 11.70 2.61 -0.26
N GLU A 55 12.83 2.52 0.44
CA GLU A 55 13.53 3.69 0.96
C GLU A 55 14.19 4.52 -0.16
N SER A 56 13.88 5.80 -0.20
CA SER A 56 14.50 6.77 -1.11
C SER A 56 15.70 7.46 -0.50
N ASN A 57 15.78 7.55 0.83
CA ASN A 57 16.87 8.23 1.53
C ASN A 57 18.10 7.32 1.72
N GLU A 58 19.24 7.74 1.18
CA GLU A 58 20.49 6.97 1.21
C GLU A 58 21.07 6.74 2.62
N PHE A 59 20.85 7.67 3.56
CA PHE A 59 21.29 7.48 4.96
C PHE A 59 20.44 6.43 5.66
N VAL A 60 19.13 6.43 5.43
CA VAL A 60 18.23 5.42 5.99
C VAL A 60 18.54 4.05 5.38
N LYS A 61 18.75 3.95 4.05
CA LYS A 61 19.19 2.70 3.39
C LYS A 61 20.45 2.13 4.01
N ARG A 62 21.43 2.98 4.33
CA ARG A 62 22.68 2.55 4.98
C ARG A 62 22.40 1.97 6.35
N GLU A 63 21.61 2.65 7.18
CA GLU A 63 21.26 2.20 8.53
C GLU A 63 20.52 0.85 8.47
N VAL A 64 19.51 0.74 7.60
CA VAL A 64 18.74 -0.51 7.41
C VAL A 64 19.63 -1.67 6.97
N ASN A 65 20.55 -1.44 6.02
CA ASN A 65 21.52 -2.45 5.61
C ASN A 65 22.45 -2.88 6.75
N GLN A 66 22.91 -1.92 7.57
CA GLN A 66 23.74 -2.23 8.74
C GLN A 66 22.97 -3.07 9.76
N THR A 67 21.71 -2.74 10.04
CA THR A 67 20.83 -3.52 10.92
C THR A 67 20.61 -4.94 10.39
N LEU A 68 20.29 -5.10 9.10
CA LEU A 68 20.12 -6.42 8.47
C LEU A 68 21.41 -7.26 8.49
N THR A 69 22.56 -6.61 8.25
CA THR A 69 23.88 -7.25 8.33
C THR A 69 24.18 -7.71 9.75
N ALA A 70 23.86 -6.91 10.77
CA ALA A 70 24.02 -7.30 12.18
C ALA A 70 23.20 -8.55 12.56
N PHE A 71 22.14 -8.84 11.80
CA PHE A 71 21.29 -10.01 11.97
C PHE A 71 21.66 -11.18 11.05
N ASN A 72 22.71 -11.07 10.23
CA ASN A 72 23.09 -12.05 9.21
C ASN A 72 21.96 -12.39 8.21
N ILE A 73 21.05 -11.44 7.97
CA ILE A 73 19.95 -11.61 7.03
C ILE A 73 20.46 -11.27 5.65
N LYS A 74 20.56 -12.28 4.78
CA LYS A 74 20.83 -12.05 3.36
C LYS A 74 19.54 -11.56 2.69
N ASN A 75 19.63 -10.42 2.00
CA ASN A 75 18.55 -9.93 1.17
C ASN A 75 18.50 -10.74 -0.14
N GLU A 76 17.95 -11.97 -0.07
CA GLU A 76 17.81 -12.89 -1.21
C GLU A 76 16.47 -12.74 -1.95
N GLY A 77 15.69 -11.71 -1.62
CA GLY A 77 14.45 -11.41 -2.33
C GLY A 77 14.71 -10.97 -3.77
N ASN A 78 13.84 -11.35 -4.70
CA ASN A 78 13.90 -11.00 -6.13
C ASN A 78 13.77 -9.47 -6.34
N GLN A 79 14.88 -8.76 -6.10
CA GLN A 79 14.98 -7.29 -6.17
C GLN A 79 14.55 -6.77 -7.54
N GLN A 80 14.79 -7.56 -8.61
CA GLN A 80 14.34 -7.24 -9.95
C GLN A 80 12.81 -7.22 -10.05
N MET A 81 12.12 -8.28 -9.58
CA MET A 81 10.65 -8.31 -9.60
C MET A 81 10.05 -7.17 -8.76
N ARG A 82 10.64 -6.86 -7.60
CA ARG A 82 10.20 -5.75 -6.75
C ARG A 82 10.39 -4.40 -7.43
N SER A 83 11.53 -4.18 -8.10
CA SER A 83 11.80 -2.96 -8.87
C SER A 83 10.79 -2.79 -10.01
N LEU A 84 10.43 -3.87 -10.71
CA LEU A 84 9.44 -3.81 -11.78
C LEU A 84 8.06 -3.42 -11.25
N ILE A 85 7.63 -3.98 -10.11
CA ILE A 85 6.37 -3.62 -9.46
C ILE A 85 6.38 -2.13 -9.05
N GLN A 86 7.48 -1.65 -8.47
CA GLN A 86 7.58 -0.26 -8.04
C GLN A 86 7.55 0.72 -9.22
N GLN A 87 8.22 0.38 -10.33
CA GLN A 87 8.14 1.17 -11.56
C GLN A 87 6.72 1.21 -12.12
N GLU A 88 6.03 0.06 -12.15
CA GLU A 88 4.67 -0.01 -12.67
C GLU A 88 3.67 0.73 -11.77
N MET A 89 3.80 0.61 -10.45
CA MET A 89 3.01 1.42 -9.49
C MET A 89 3.25 2.91 -9.70
N SER A 90 4.51 3.33 -9.81
CA SER A 90 4.85 4.73 -10.05
C SER A 90 4.23 5.24 -11.36
N ARG A 91 4.29 4.44 -12.42
CA ARG A 91 3.68 4.75 -13.73
C ARG A 91 2.16 4.83 -13.66
N LEU A 92 1.51 3.93 -12.92
CA LEU A 92 0.04 3.91 -12.80
C LEU A 92 -0.50 5.06 -11.92
N CYS A 93 0.30 5.54 -10.97
CA CYS A 93 -0.05 6.67 -10.11
C CYS A 93 0.26 8.04 -10.71
N GLN A 94 0.81 8.10 -11.93
CA GLN A 94 0.99 9.36 -12.67
C GLN A 94 -0.35 9.99 -13.00
N GLU A 95 -0.44 11.32 -12.89
CA GLU A 95 -1.67 12.09 -13.06
C GLU A 95 -2.29 11.85 -14.45
N GLU A 96 -1.44 11.76 -15.47
CA GLU A 96 -1.81 11.52 -16.87
C GLU A 96 -2.42 10.13 -17.10
N VAL A 97 -2.17 9.17 -16.20
CA VAL A 97 -2.70 7.81 -16.28
C VAL A 97 -3.88 7.63 -15.31
N LEU A 98 -3.76 8.19 -14.11
CA LEU A 98 -4.72 8.05 -13.03
C LEU A 98 -6.00 8.83 -13.32
N ILE A 99 -5.90 10.12 -13.68
CA ILE A 99 -7.07 10.98 -13.88
C ILE A 99 -7.98 10.45 -15.00
N PRO A 100 -7.49 10.11 -16.21
CA PRO A 100 -8.38 9.60 -17.26
C PRO A 100 -9.05 8.27 -16.90
N LYS A 101 -8.38 7.41 -16.13
CA LYS A 101 -8.97 6.15 -15.65
C LYS A 101 -10.07 6.38 -14.62
N VAL A 102 -9.89 7.33 -13.70
CA VAL A 102 -10.91 7.69 -12.71
C VAL A 102 -12.13 8.29 -13.42
N LEU A 103 -11.94 9.24 -14.33
CA LEU A 103 -13.04 9.84 -15.09
C LEU A 103 -13.83 8.79 -15.90
N LYS A 104 -13.13 7.85 -16.55
CA LYS A 104 -13.79 6.76 -17.28
C LYS A 104 -14.58 5.82 -16.38
N LEU A 105 -14.12 5.58 -15.15
CA LEU A 105 -14.86 4.79 -14.16
C LEU A 105 -16.11 5.53 -13.72
N ASP A 106 -16.03 6.84 -13.48
CA ASP A 106 -17.18 7.67 -13.12
C ASP A 106 -18.24 7.70 -14.25
N GLU A 107 -17.81 7.84 -15.50
CA GLU A 107 -18.71 7.73 -16.67
C GLU A 107 -19.41 6.37 -16.75
N SER A 108 -18.69 5.29 -16.46
CA SER A 108 -19.25 3.93 -16.46
C SER A 108 -20.24 3.67 -15.31
N LEU A 109 -20.15 4.45 -14.22
CA LEU A 109 -21.07 4.38 -13.08
C LEU A 109 -22.35 5.18 -13.33
N GLU A 110 -22.28 6.28 -14.07
CA GLU A 110 -23.45 7.09 -14.48
C GLU A 110 -24.30 6.39 -15.58
N GLU A 111 -23.73 5.43 -16.32
CA GLU A 111 -24.45 4.70 -17.39
C GLU A 111 -25.32 3.50 -16.90
N GLY A 112 -25.48 3.27 -15.59
CA GLY A 112 -26.39 2.24 -15.05
C GLY A 112 -27.43 2.78 -14.06
N PRO A 113 -28.76 2.48 -14.18
CA PRO A 113 -29.52 1.75 -15.20
C PRO A 113 -30.59 2.65 -15.88
N GLN A 114 -30.35 3.15 -17.10
CA GLN A 114 -31.40 3.83 -17.89
C GLN A 114 -31.78 3.11 -19.19
N LYS A 115 -31.42 1.82 -19.35
CA LYS A 115 -31.74 1.03 -20.57
C LYS A 115 -32.70 -0.17 -20.37
N THR A 116 -33.51 -0.18 -19.32
CA THR A 116 -34.57 -1.20 -19.14
C THR A 116 -35.97 -0.62 -18.95
N GLY A 117 -36.26 0.54 -19.57
CA GLY A 117 -37.59 1.19 -19.52
C GLY A 117 -38.40 1.15 -20.82
N LEU A 118 -37.84 0.66 -21.93
CA LEU A 118 -38.47 0.82 -23.24
C LEU A 118 -38.95 -0.50 -23.86
N LEU A 119 -39.65 -1.33 -23.09
CA LEU A 119 -40.35 -2.53 -23.61
C LEU A 119 -41.62 -2.84 -22.78
N ILE A 120 -42.33 -1.81 -22.29
CA ILE A 120 -43.68 -2.04 -21.73
C ILE A 120 -44.58 -0.83 -21.99
N ASP A 121 -44.84 -0.51 -23.25
CA ASP A 121 -46.06 0.25 -23.57
C ASP A 121 -46.51 0.02 -25.02
N LYS A 122 -47.13 -1.14 -25.29
CA LYS A 122 -48.02 -1.34 -26.46
C LYS A 122 -49.19 -2.26 -26.14
N THR A 123 -49.74 -2.19 -24.92
CA THR A 123 -51.00 -2.87 -24.61
C THR A 123 -51.91 -2.00 -23.76
N GLN A 124 -52.37 -0.88 -24.32
CA GLN A 124 -53.74 -0.41 -24.11
C GLN A 124 -54.08 0.75 -25.05
N MET A 125 -54.54 0.41 -26.25
CA MET A 125 -55.52 1.24 -26.95
C MET A 125 -56.48 0.32 -27.70
N ASP A 126 -57.67 0.14 -27.12
CA ASP A 126 -58.91 0.18 -27.88
C ASP A 126 -60.09 0.53 -26.95
N PRO A 127 -60.80 1.65 -27.18
CA PRO A 127 -61.97 2.04 -26.42
C PRO A 127 -63.22 1.74 -27.24
N LYS A 128 -63.97 0.68 -26.92
CA LYS A 128 -65.38 0.58 -27.34
C LYS A 128 -66.23 -0.09 -26.25
N GLY A 129 -66.90 0.77 -25.49
CA GLY A 129 -68.13 0.40 -24.79
C GLY A 129 -69.19 0.01 -25.81
N PHE A 130 -69.87 -1.09 -25.50
CA PHE A 130 -71.05 -1.58 -26.21
C PHE A 130 -72.23 -0.62 -25.95
N ILE A 131 -72.98 -0.33 -27.01
CA ILE A 131 -74.26 0.38 -26.99
C ILE A 131 -75.35 -0.69 -27.05
N GLU A 132 -76.42 -0.47 -26.26
CA GLU A 132 -77.72 -1.17 -26.17
C GLU A 132 -77.78 -2.62 -25.65
#